data_AF-A0A1H0QPJ1-F1
#
_entry.id   AF-A0A1H0QPJ1-F1
#
_cell.length_a   1.000
_cell.length_b   1.000
_cell.length_c   1.000
_cell.angle_alpha   90.00
_cell.angle_beta   90.00
_cell.angle_gamma   90.00
#
_symmetry.space_group_name_H-M   'P 1'
#
loop_
_entity.id
_entity.type
_entity.pdbx_description
1 polymer ?
#
loop_
_entity_poly.entity_id
_entity_poly.type
_entity_poly.pdbx_seq_one_letter_code
_entity_poly.pdbx_strand_id
1 'polypeptide(L)'
;MVVAVLAIAGWSSGRPSAIESAAATCNAASNVQDDGSAISFDTKGEEDLGGDTITEVVCVLSALDIPQHIISHMDSTRALDGQQTDDWKGFTARWSYHPNTGMRLTVVAE
;
A
#
# COMPACT_ATOMS: atom_id res chain seq x y z
N MET A 1 -12.15 -42.88 -25.55
CA MET A 1 -12.43 -41.45 -25.34
C MET A 1 -11.84 -41.06 -24.01
N VAL A 2 -10.73 -40.32 -24.00
CA VAL A 2 -10.16 -39.70 -22.79
C VAL A 2 -10.54 -38.23 -22.88
N VAL A 3 -11.42 -37.77 -21.99
CA VAL A 3 -11.83 -36.36 -21.93
C VAL A 3 -10.74 -35.63 -21.15
N ALA A 4 -9.89 -34.89 -21.87
CA ALA A 4 -8.95 -33.97 -21.26
C ALA A 4 -9.73 -32.74 -20.77
N VAL A 5 -9.87 -32.60 -19.45
CA VAL A 5 -10.39 -31.37 -18.83
C VAL A 5 -9.23 -30.38 -18.78
N LEU A 6 -9.15 -29.52 -19.79
CA LEU A 6 -8.28 -28.35 -19.74
C LEU A 6 -8.91 -27.34 -18.78
N ALA A 7 -8.36 -27.24 -17.57
CA ALA A 7 -8.61 -26.10 -16.71
C ALA A 7 -8.01 -24.88 -17.40
N ILE A 8 -8.85 -24.07 -18.03
CA ILE A 8 -8.48 -22.71 -18.42
C ILE A 8 -8.29 -21.94 -17.11
N ALA A 9 -7.04 -21.87 -16.63
CA ALA A 9 -6.65 -20.82 -15.72
C ALA A 9 -6.89 -19.50 -16.45
N GLY A 10 -8.05 -18.89 -16.19
CA GLY A 10 -8.39 -17.58 -16.71
C GLY A 10 -7.43 -16.59 -16.06
N TRP A 11 -6.30 -16.32 -16.71
CA TRP A 11 -5.55 -15.12 -16.41
C TRP A 11 -6.44 -13.96 -16.84
N SER A 12 -7.05 -13.29 -15.87
CA SER A 12 -7.72 -12.03 -16.12
C SER A 12 -6.66 -11.08 -16.64
N SER A 13 -6.64 -10.89 -17.96
CA SER A 13 -5.96 -9.79 -18.64
C SER A 13 -6.70 -8.47 -18.38
N GLY A 14 -7.03 -8.22 -17.11
CA GLY A 14 -7.54 -6.96 -16.62
C GLY A 14 -6.44 -5.90 -16.74
N ARG A 15 -6.85 -4.65 -17.00
CA ARG A 15 -5.91 -3.54 -16.84
C ARG A 15 -5.45 -3.52 -15.39
N PRO A 16 -4.16 -3.31 -15.11
CA PRO A 16 -3.69 -3.17 -13.74
C PRO A 16 -4.49 -2.10 -13.00
N SER A 17 -4.77 -2.35 -11.72
CA SER A 17 -5.40 -1.37 -10.85
C SER A 17 -4.52 -0.12 -10.72
N ALA A 18 -5.09 0.96 -10.17
CA ALA A 18 -4.30 2.15 -9.82
C ALA A 18 -3.17 1.82 -8.85
N ILE A 19 -3.43 0.94 -7.87
CA ILE A 19 -2.45 0.47 -6.89
C ILE A 19 -1.35 -0.35 -7.56
N GLU A 20 -1.70 -1.30 -8.43
CA GLU A 20 -0.71 -2.13 -9.14
C GLU A 20 0.19 -1.27 -10.04
N SER A 21 -0.42 -0.30 -10.74
CA SER A 21 0.31 0.63 -11.61
C SER A 21 1.28 1.52 -10.80
N ALA A 22 0.82 2.07 -9.67
CA ALA A 22 1.63 2.86 -8.76
C ALA A 22 2.78 2.01 -8.16
N ALA A 23 2.47 0.82 -7.66
CA ALA A 23 3.42 -0.09 -7.06
C ALA A 23 4.52 -0.51 -8.05
N ALA A 24 4.16 -0.85 -9.30
CA ALA A 24 5.13 -1.18 -10.33
C ALA A 24 6.07 -0.02 -10.65
N THR A 25 5.54 1.21 -10.71
CA THR A 25 6.33 2.43 -10.97
C THR A 25 7.28 2.74 -9.80
N CYS A 26 6.86 2.43 -8.58
CA CYS A 26 7.56 2.76 -7.34
C CYS A 26 8.41 1.61 -6.77
N ASN A 27 8.58 0.52 -7.50
CA ASN A 27 9.28 -0.71 -7.05
C ASN A 27 8.67 -1.37 -5.80
N ALA A 28 7.38 -1.13 -5.53
CA ALA A 28 6.65 -1.64 -4.37
C ALA A 28 5.68 -2.79 -4.75
N ALA A 29 5.94 -3.51 -5.84
CA ALA A 29 5.03 -4.54 -6.33
C ALA A 29 4.84 -5.71 -5.35
N SER A 30 5.83 -6.00 -4.50
CA SER A 30 5.76 -7.01 -3.43
C SER A 30 4.77 -6.67 -2.32
N ASN A 31 4.37 -5.40 -2.22
CA ASN A 31 3.54 -4.87 -1.14
C ASN A 31 2.04 -4.90 -1.48
N VAL A 32 1.72 -5.16 -2.75
CA VAL A 32 0.36 -5.26 -3.27
C VAL A 32 -0.32 -6.50 -2.71
N GLN A 33 -1.58 -6.35 -2.30
CA GLN A 33 -2.43 -7.35 -1.68
C GLN A 33 -3.79 -7.39 -2.38
N ASP A 34 -4.61 -8.38 -2.02
CA ASP A 34 -6.02 -8.49 -2.40
C ASP A 34 -6.26 -8.28 -3.91
N ASP A 35 -5.49 -9.00 -4.73
CA ASP A 35 -5.56 -8.97 -6.19
C ASP A 35 -5.47 -7.54 -6.78
N GLY A 36 -4.63 -6.69 -6.17
CA GLY A 36 -4.40 -5.33 -6.64
C GLY A 36 -5.30 -4.27 -6.03
N SER A 37 -6.22 -4.64 -5.13
CA SER A 37 -7.14 -3.68 -4.48
C SER A 37 -6.58 -3.06 -3.20
N ALA A 38 -5.45 -3.56 -2.69
CA ALA A 38 -4.80 -3.03 -1.50
C ALA A 38 -3.27 -3.01 -1.64
N ILE A 39 -2.62 -2.15 -0.85
CA ILE A 39 -1.16 -2.14 -0.67
C ILE A 39 -0.84 -1.81 0.78
N SER A 40 0.15 -2.49 1.36
CA SER A 40 0.61 -2.17 2.72
C SER A 40 2.13 -2.03 2.81
N PHE A 41 2.56 -1.14 3.68
CA PHE A 41 3.95 -0.88 4.00
C PHE A 41 4.22 -1.09 5.48
N ASP A 42 5.38 -1.65 5.79
CA ASP A 42 5.96 -1.74 7.12
C ASP A 42 7.37 -1.15 7.06
N THR A 43 7.50 0.14 7.40
CA THR A 43 8.78 0.85 7.27
C THR A 43 9.67 0.54 8.45
N LYS A 44 10.99 0.59 8.23
CA LYS A 44 11.97 0.39 9.30
C LYS A 44 11.87 1.44 10.43
N GLY A 45 11.80 0.98 11.69
CA GLY A 45 12.07 1.78 12.89
C GLY A 45 13.48 1.62 13.47
N GLU A 46 13.76 2.26 14.60
CA GLU A 46 15.07 2.24 15.26
C GLU A 46 15.51 0.85 15.73
N GLU A 47 14.57 -0.02 16.10
CA GLU A 47 14.82 -1.36 16.63
C GLU A 47 14.70 -2.46 15.56
N ASP A 48 14.26 -2.11 14.35
CA ASP A 48 14.06 -3.07 13.27
C ASP A 48 15.34 -3.36 12.48
N LEU A 49 15.47 -4.61 12.03
CA LEU A 49 16.58 -5.03 11.17
C LEU A 49 16.37 -4.61 9.71
N GLY A 50 15.12 -4.37 9.30
CA GLY A 50 14.74 -4.00 7.94
C GLY A 50 13.28 -3.52 7.88
N GLY A 51 12.86 -3.12 6.70
CA GLY A 51 11.50 -2.62 6.42
C GLY A 51 11.48 -1.91 5.07
N ASP A 52 10.28 -1.58 4.60
CA ASP A 52 10.09 -0.80 3.39
C ASP A 52 10.70 0.59 3.53
N THR A 53 11.11 1.17 2.41
CA THR A 53 11.67 2.52 2.42
C THR A 53 10.57 3.57 2.44
N ILE A 54 10.81 4.67 3.16
CA ILE A 54 9.89 5.81 3.12
C ILE A 54 9.75 6.39 1.70
N THR A 55 10.77 6.22 0.85
CA THR A 55 10.73 6.63 -0.55
C THR A 55 9.70 5.84 -1.37
N GLU A 56 9.58 4.53 -1.15
CA GLU A 56 8.56 3.70 -1.80
C GLU A 56 7.15 4.13 -1.37
N VAL A 57 6.96 4.35 -0.07
CA VAL A 57 5.69 4.87 0.50
C VAL A 57 5.30 6.18 -0.16
N VAL A 58 6.19 7.19 -0.13
CA VAL A 58 5.92 8.52 -0.68
C VAL A 58 5.67 8.45 -2.18
N CYS A 59 6.43 7.63 -2.90
CA CYS A 59 6.23 7.42 -4.33
C CYS A 59 4.82 6.88 -4.63
N VAL A 60 4.39 5.83 -3.92
CA VAL A 60 3.06 5.23 -4.14
C VAL A 60 1.95 6.20 -3.76
N LEU A 61 2.01 6.83 -2.59
CA LEU A 61 0.98 7.77 -2.16
C LEU A 61 0.87 8.98 -3.11
N SER A 62 2.00 9.47 -3.61
CA SER A 62 2.03 10.53 -4.64
C SER A 62 1.42 10.07 -5.96
N ALA A 63 1.73 8.86 -6.42
CA ALA A 63 1.16 8.28 -7.63
C ALA A 63 -0.36 8.01 -7.51
N LEU A 64 -0.87 7.85 -6.29
CA LEU A 64 -2.30 7.77 -5.96
C LEU A 64 -2.94 9.15 -5.69
N ASP A 65 -2.25 10.24 -6.01
CA ASP A 65 -2.69 11.63 -5.86
C ASP A 65 -3.14 11.99 -4.42
N ILE A 66 -2.43 11.52 -3.40
CA ILE A 66 -2.71 11.88 -2.02
C ILE A 66 -2.73 13.42 -1.81
N PRO A 67 -3.78 13.97 -1.18
CA PRO A 67 -3.80 15.39 -0.79
C PRO A 67 -2.72 15.75 0.24
N GLN A 68 -2.15 16.95 0.11
CA GLN A 68 -1.11 17.46 1.03
C GLN A 68 -1.55 17.54 2.49
N HIS A 69 -2.84 17.74 2.78
CA HIS A 69 -3.32 17.77 4.17
C HIS A 69 -3.27 16.38 4.83
N ILE A 70 -3.45 15.29 4.07
CA ILE A 70 -3.32 13.92 4.57
C ILE A 70 -1.84 13.60 4.84
N ILE A 71 -0.94 14.04 3.96
CA ILE A 71 0.51 13.95 4.23
C ILE A 71 0.89 14.71 5.51
N SER A 72 0.36 15.92 5.69
CA SER A 72 0.60 16.71 6.92
C SER A 72 0.05 16.01 8.18
N HIS A 73 -1.07 15.27 8.05
CA HIS A 73 -1.62 14.46 9.12
C HIS A 73 -0.72 13.25 9.43
N MET A 74 -0.23 12.55 8.40
CA MET A 74 0.76 11.47 8.57
C MET A 74 2.03 11.97 9.25
N ASP A 75 2.62 13.08 8.79
CA ASP A 75 3.85 13.67 9.33
C ASP A 75 3.72 14.12 10.79
N SER A 76 2.51 14.48 11.23
CA SER A 76 2.24 14.91 12.61
C SER A 76 1.79 13.76 13.52
N THR A 77 1.61 12.55 12.99
CA THR A 77 1.18 11.37 13.77
C THR A 77 2.30 10.89 14.68
N ARG A 78 2.00 10.74 15.98
CA ARG A 78 2.93 10.21 16.98
C ARG A 78 2.49 8.83 17.44
N ALA A 79 3.41 8.12 18.09
CA ALA A 79 3.14 6.82 18.73
C ALA A 79 1.90 6.80 19.63
N LEU A 80 1.67 7.87 20.38
CA LEU A 80 0.56 7.96 21.34
C LEU A 80 -0.79 8.23 20.68
N ASP A 81 -0.81 8.65 19.41
CA ASP A 81 -2.05 8.99 18.71
C ASP A 81 -2.76 7.71 18.23
N GLY A 82 -2.06 6.58 18.17
CA GLY A 82 -2.61 5.28 17.76
C GLY A 82 -2.85 5.21 16.25
N GLN A 83 -3.79 4.36 15.84
CA GLN A 83 -4.14 4.21 14.43
C GLN A 83 -4.96 5.41 13.94
N GLN A 84 -4.50 6.03 12.86
CA GLN A 84 -5.18 7.10 12.13
C GLN A 84 -5.84 6.56 10.87
N THR A 85 -6.76 7.33 10.30
CA THR A 85 -7.46 7.00 9.04
C THR A 85 -7.78 8.27 8.29
N ASP A 86 -7.66 8.24 6.97
CA ASP A 86 -8.13 9.28 6.05
C ASP A 86 -8.53 8.67 4.71
N ASP A 87 -9.37 9.39 3.96
CA ASP A 87 -9.93 8.95 2.70
C ASP A 87 -9.72 10.01 1.60
N TRP A 88 -9.42 9.58 0.37
CA TRP A 88 -9.36 10.46 -0.80
C TRP A 88 -9.61 9.68 -2.09
N LYS A 89 -10.35 10.26 -3.04
CA LYS A 89 -10.52 9.74 -4.42
C LYS A 89 -10.83 8.23 -4.52
N GLY A 90 -11.62 7.68 -3.59
CA GLY A 90 -11.93 6.24 -3.57
C GLY A 90 -10.79 5.37 -3.02
N PHE A 91 -9.91 5.94 -2.20
CA PHE A 91 -8.93 5.24 -1.40
C PHE A 91 -9.13 5.55 0.07
N THR A 92 -8.93 4.55 0.91
CA THR A 92 -8.82 4.71 2.36
C THR A 92 -7.41 4.34 2.79
N ALA A 93 -6.71 5.24 3.47
CA ALA A 93 -5.47 4.92 4.18
C ALA A 93 -5.73 4.72 5.67
N ARG A 94 -5.08 3.72 6.24
CA ARG A 94 -4.96 3.52 7.68
C ARG A 94 -3.49 3.42 8.04
N TRP A 95 -3.05 4.19 9.03
CA TRP A 95 -1.65 4.12 9.46
C TRP A 95 -1.49 4.24 10.96
N SER A 96 -0.35 3.76 11.45
CA SER A 96 0.16 4.01 12.79
C SER A 96 1.66 4.21 12.69
N TYR A 97 2.25 5.00 13.59
CA TYR A 97 3.68 5.23 13.63
C TYR A 97 4.23 4.99 15.02
N HIS A 98 5.40 4.37 15.14
CA HIS A 98 6.20 4.35 16.35
C HIS A 98 7.69 4.48 15.99
N PRO A 99 8.50 5.28 16.69
CA PRO A 99 9.93 5.43 16.37
C PRO A 99 10.69 4.09 16.29
N ASN A 100 10.44 3.19 17.23
CA ASN A 100 11.11 1.89 17.30
C ASN A 100 10.72 0.90 16.18
N THR A 101 9.47 0.95 15.70
CA THR A 101 8.91 -0.05 14.77
C THR A 101 8.42 0.56 13.46
N GLY A 102 8.81 1.81 13.19
CA GLY A 102 8.42 2.59 12.02
C GLY A 102 6.91 2.80 11.85
N MET A 103 6.51 3.03 10.60
CA MET A 103 5.14 3.22 10.17
C MET A 103 4.57 1.93 9.58
N ARG A 104 3.37 1.57 10.04
CA ARG A 104 2.52 0.59 9.36
C ARG A 104 1.42 1.35 8.63
N LEU A 105 1.34 1.18 7.32
CA LEU A 105 0.36 1.83 6.45
C LEU A 105 -0.33 0.77 5.60
N THR A 106 -1.65 0.89 5.47
CA THR A 106 -2.43 0.14 4.48
C THR A 106 -3.30 1.11 3.71
N VAL A 107 -3.33 0.98 2.39
CA VAL A 107 -4.22 1.71 1.48
C VAL A 107 -5.10 0.69 0.75
N VAL A 108 -6.40 0.94 0.73
CA VAL A 108 -7.39 0.11 0.02
C VAL A 108 -8.14 0.97 -0.98
N ALA A 109 -8.38 0.45 -2.18
CA ALA A 109 -9.26 1.06 -3.17
C ALA A 109 -10.73 0.64 -2.91
N GLU A 110 -11.63 1.61 -2.93
CA GLU A 110 -13.10 1.42 -2.79
C GLU A 110 -13.83 1.25 -4.13
#